data_AF-A0A397VM66-F1
#
_entry.id   AF-A0A397VM66-F1
#
_cell.length_a   1.000
_cell.length_b   1.000
_cell.length_c   1.000
_cell.angle_alpha   90.00
_cell.angle_beta   90.00
_cell.angle_gamma   90.00
#
_symmetry.space_group_name_H-M   'P 1'
#
loop_
_entity.id
_entity.type
_entity.pdbx_description
1 polymer ?
#
loop_
_entity_poly.entity_id
_entity_poly.type
_entity_poly.pdbx_seq_one_letter_code
_entity_poly.pdbx_strand_id
1 'polypeptide(L)'
;ISPNRQITSTILPPRKILRPTLPTRNTEPFSTVINESHAAEIASWVDKKENTYSLTNSPYEFKLLLRGTRDGFTSDSFWNLCDKQTHLVVVMKVKGTDEILGGYNPVGWD
;
A
#
# COMPACT_ATOMS: atom_id res chain seq x y z
N ILE A 1 -9.19 60.08 30.61
CA ILE A 1 -9.02 59.02 29.57
C ILE A 1 -10.29 59.04 28.72
N SER A 2 -10.22 59.55 27.49
CA SER A 2 -11.41 59.80 26.66
C SER A 2 -11.95 58.51 26.03
N PRO A 3 -13.27 58.20 26.06
CA PRO A 3 -13.78 56.86 25.75
C PRO A 3 -13.95 56.54 24.26
N ASN A 4 -13.65 57.47 23.34
CA ASN A 4 -14.14 57.43 21.95
C ASN A 4 -13.04 57.37 20.88
N ARG A 5 -11.97 56.60 21.09
CA ARG A 5 -11.00 56.35 20.00
C ARG A 5 -11.55 55.29 19.05
N GLN A 6 -12.07 55.70 17.90
CA GLN A 6 -12.53 54.76 16.87
C GLN A 6 -11.35 53.95 16.31
N ILE A 7 -11.50 52.62 16.33
CA ILE A 7 -10.53 51.68 15.75
C ILE A 7 -11.02 51.34 14.34
N THR A 8 -10.29 51.81 13.33
CA THR A 8 -10.54 51.44 11.94
C THR A 8 -9.79 50.16 11.59
N SER A 9 -10.52 49.15 11.10
CA SER A 9 -9.95 47.93 10.55
C SER A 9 -9.99 47.99 9.02
N THR A 10 -8.88 47.66 8.36
CA THR A 10 -8.83 47.54 6.90
C THR A 10 -9.35 46.16 6.51
N ILE A 11 -10.57 46.11 5.96
CA ILE A 11 -11.16 44.86 5.44
C ILE A 11 -10.47 44.52 4.11
N LEU A 12 -9.70 43.44 4.09
CA LEU A 12 -9.09 42.93 2.86
C LEU A 12 -10.11 42.19 2.01
N PRO A 13 -9.98 42.22 0.67
CA PRO A 13 -10.87 41.49 -0.21
C PRO A 13 -10.73 39.97 -0.03
N PRO A 14 -11.76 39.18 -0.36
CA PRO A 14 -11.71 37.73 -0.29
C PRO A 14 -10.54 37.17 -1.09
N ARG A 15 -9.71 36.33 -0.46
CA ARG A 15 -8.63 35.62 -1.17
C ARG A 15 -9.23 34.73 -2.25
N LYS A 16 -8.80 34.91 -3.50
CA LYS A 16 -9.08 33.97 -4.59
C LYS A 16 -8.28 32.69 -4.34
N ILE A 17 -8.96 31.64 -3.86
CA ILE A 17 -8.35 30.32 -3.70
C ILE A 17 -8.21 29.72 -5.10
N LEU A 18 -7.01 29.78 -5.66
CA LEU A 18 -6.66 28.94 -6.81
C LEU A 18 -6.61 27.50 -6.30
N ARG A 19 -7.37 26.60 -6.93
CA ARG A 19 -7.24 25.15 -6.71
C ARG A 19 -6.18 24.65 -7.69
N PRO A 20 -4.90 24.52 -7.30
CA PRO A 20 -3.91 23.95 -8.19
C PRO A 20 -4.34 22.51 -8.52
N THR A 21 -4.46 22.21 -9.81
CA THR A 21 -4.60 20.84 -10.30
C THR A 21 -3.30 20.12 -9.99
N LEU A 22 -3.31 19.21 -9.02
CA LEU A 22 -2.14 18.39 -8.70
C LEU A 22 -1.86 17.45 -9.87
N PRO A 23 -0.59 17.22 -10.23
CA PRO A 23 -0.23 16.26 -11.26
C PRO A 23 -0.74 14.87 -10.88
N THR A 24 -1.19 14.10 -11.88
CA THR A 24 -1.59 12.71 -11.70
C THR A 24 -0.45 11.95 -11.04
N ARG A 25 -0.65 11.44 -9.82
CA ARG A 25 0.33 10.56 -9.18
C ARG A 25 0.29 9.23 -9.92
N ASN A 26 1.29 8.98 -10.76
CA ASN A 26 1.59 7.64 -11.23
C ASN A 26 1.97 6.81 -9.99
N THR A 27 1.02 6.05 -9.47
CA THR A 27 1.27 5.10 -8.40
C THR A 27 1.73 3.82 -9.07
N GLU A 28 3.01 3.53 -8.94
CA GLU A 28 3.53 2.24 -9.38
C GLU A 28 2.74 1.12 -8.68
N PRO A 29 2.29 0.09 -9.41
CA PRO A 29 1.54 -1.00 -8.81
C PRO A 29 2.42 -1.73 -7.79
N PHE A 30 1.83 -2.11 -6.64
CA PHE A 30 2.58 -2.81 -5.60
C PHE A 30 3.00 -4.23 -6.03
N SER A 31 2.34 -4.81 -7.04
CA SER A 31 2.64 -6.12 -7.58
C SER A 31 2.35 -6.20 -9.08
N THR A 32 3.06 -7.08 -9.78
CA THR A 32 2.81 -7.44 -11.18
C THR A 32 2.12 -8.81 -11.32
N VAL A 33 1.90 -9.52 -10.20
CA VAL A 33 1.34 -10.88 -10.15
C VAL A 33 -0.08 -10.88 -9.61
N ILE A 34 -0.35 -10.05 -8.60
CA ILE A 34 -1.66 -9.93 -7.95
C ILE A 34 -2.16 -8.49 -8.03
N ASN A 35 -3.49 -8.32 -8.01
CA ASN A 35 -4.15 -7.02 -7.92
C ASN A 35 -4.71 -6.80 -6.50
N GLU A 36 -5.41 -5.69 -6.29
CA GLU A 36 -5.99 -5.31 -5.00
C GLU A 36 -7.07 -6.29 -4.52
N SER A 37 -7.84 -6.89 -5.44
CA SER A 37 -8.86 -7.90 -5.08
C SER A 37 -8.23 -9.18 -4.54
N HIS A 38 -7.18 -9.68 -5.20
CA HIS A 38 -6.42 -10.82 -4.71
C HIS A 38 -5.77 -10.51 -3.36
N ALA A 39 -5.25 -9.29 -3.17
CA ALA A 39 -4.67 -8.88 -1.89
C ALA A 39 -5.71 -8.88 -0.76
N ALA A 40 -6.92 -8.38 -1.01
CA ALA A 40 -8.02 -8.41 -0.04
C ALA A 40 -8.46 -9.84 0.30
N GLU A 41 -8.48 -10.74 -0.70
CA GLU A 41 -8.77 -12.16 -0.50
C GLU A 41 -7.70 -12.86 0.35
N ILE A 42 -6.42 -12.66 0.02
CA ILE A 42 -5.30 -13.19 0.82
C ILE A 42 -5.35 -12.67 2.25
N ALA A 43 -5.61 -11.38 2.46
CA ALA A 43 -5.76 -10.80 3.79
C ALA A 43 -6.88 -11.48 4.60
N SER A 44 -7.95 -11.87 3.92
CA SER A 44 -9.06 -12.59 4.54
C SER A 44 -8.68 -14.01 4.94
N TRP A 45 -7.89 -14.69 4.12
CA TRP A 45 -7.35 -16.02 4.44
C TRP A 45 -6.38 -16.00 5.62
N VAL A 46 -5.54 -14.96 5.72
CA VAL A 46 -4.64 -14.76 6.87
C VAL A 46 -5.42 -14.71 8.18
N ASP A 47 -6.53 -13.96 8.20
CA ASP A 47 -7.42 -13.84 9.36
C ASP A 47 -8.40 -15.02 9.51
N LYS A 48 -8.39 -15.98 8.58
CA LYS A 48 -9.34 -17.11 8.51
C LYS A 48 -10.81 -16.65 8.50
N LYS A 49 -11.10 -15.55 7.82
CA LYS A 49 -12.46 -15.02 7.70
C LYS A 49 -13.27 -15.84 6.72
N GLU A 50 -14.57 -15.96 7.02
CA GLU A 50 -15.54 -16.51 6.08
C GLU A 50 -15.85 -15.54 4.93
N ASN A 51 -15.96 -14.25 5.24
CA ASN A 51 -16.23 -13.20 4.25
C ASN A 51 -14.96 -12.42 3.90
N THR A 52 -14.74 -12.24 2.60
CA THR A 52 -13.61 -11.47 2.06
C THR A 52 -13.72 -9.99 2.43
N TYR A 53 -12.59 -9.39 2.82
CA TYR A 53 -12.45 -7.94 2.94
C TYR A 53 -12.81 -7.25 1.62
N SER A 54 -13.45 -6.09 1.70
CA SER A 54 -13.54 -5.18 0.58
C SER A 54 -12.19 -4.49 0.36
N LEU A 55 -12.01 -3.92 -0.84
CA LEU A 55 -10.79 -3.18 -1.20
C LEU A 55 -10.50 -1.99 -0.27
N THR A 56 -11.49 -1.49 0.46
CA THR A 56 -11.40 -0.30 1.31
C THR A 56 -11.40 -0.58 2.80
N ASN A 57 -11.72 -1.82 3.22
CA ASN A 57 -11.85 -2.17 4.64
C ASN A 57 -10.80 -3.16 5.14
N SER A 58 -9.90 -3.63 4.26
CA SER A 58 -8.78 -4.47 4.67
C SER A 58 -7.84 -3.67 5.57
N PRO A 59 -7.49 -4.17 6.78
CA PRO A 59 -6.53 -3.51 7.66
C PRO A 59 -5.07 -3.72 7.22
N TYR A 60 -4.84 -4.48 6.14
CA TYR A 60 -3.52 -4.89 5.70
C TYR A 60 -2.94 -3.98 4.62
N GLU A 61 -1.65 -3.67 4.75
CA GLU A 61 -0.83 -3.03 3.73
C GLU A 61 0.25 -4.04 3.25
N PHE A 62 0.16 -4.48 2.00
CA PHE A 62 1.16 -5.38 1.42
C PHE A 62 2.37 -4.59 0.92
N LYS A 63 3.55 -4.90 1.46
CA LYS A 63 4.82 -4.27 1.07
C LYS A 63 5.67 -5.26 0.28
N LEU A 64 6.09 -4.85 -0.92
CA LEU A 64 6.93 -5.68 -1.78
C LEU A 64 8.38 -5.71 -1.28
N LEU A 65 8.76 -6.82 -0.66
CA LEU A 65 10.15 -7.06 -0.23
C LEU A 65 11.02 -7.60 -1.38
N LEU A 66 10.57 -8.67 -2.03
CA LEU A 66 11.30 -9.38 -3.07
C LEU A 66 10.41 -9.58 -4.31
N ARG A 67 10.97 -9.33 -5.50
CA ARG A 67 10.38 -9.69 -6.79
C ARG A 67 11.44 -10.29 -7.70
N GLY A 68 11.22 -11.52 -8.17
CA GLY A 68 12.21 -12.24 -9.00
C GLY A 68 12.67 -11.47 -10.24
N THR A 69 11.79 -10.69 -10.89
CA THR A 69 12.15 -9.85 -12.05
C THR A 69 12.94 -8.58 -11.71
N ARG A 70 12.93 -8.14 -10.44
CA ARG A 70 13.64 -6.95 -9.95
C ARG A 70 14.94 -7.32 -9.23
N ASP A 71 14.86 -8.31 -8.35
CA ASP A 71 15.90 -8.63 -7.36
C ASP A 71 16.64 -9.95 -7.66
N GLY A 72 16.20 -10.66 -8.70
CA GLY A 72 16.68 -12.01 -9.02
C GLY A 72 15.93 -13.10 -8.28
N PHE A 73 15.97 -14.31 -8.84
CA PHE A 73 15.33 -15.50 -8.27
C PHE A 73 16.40 -16.46 -7.72
N THR A 74 17.09 -16.02 -6.67
CA THR A 74 18.18 -16.76 -6.02
C THR A 74 17.94 -16.87 -4.52
N SER A 75 18.56 -17.87 -3.88
CA SER A 75 18.58 -18.00 -2.42
C SER A 75 19.16 -16.75 -1.75
N ASP A 76 20.21 -16.19 -2.33
CA ASP A 76 20.93 -15.07 -1.75
C ASP A 76 20.06 -13.81 -1.75
N SER A 77 19.36 -13.54 -2.86
CA SER A 77 18.38 -12.44 -2.93
C SER A 77 17.28 -12.62 -1.87
N PHE A 78 16.81 -13.86 -1.66
CA PHE A 78 15.79 -14.15 -0.66
C PHE A 78 16.30 -13.89 0.76
N TRP A 79 17.43 -14.49 1.16
CA TRP A 79 17.98 -14.29 2.50
C TRP A 79 18.35 -12.82 2.76
N ASN A 80 18.89 -12.11 1.78
CA ASN A 80 19.23 -10.69 1.95
C ASN A 80 18.02 -9.78 2.22
N LEU A 81 16.83 -10.13 1.72
CA LEU A 81 15.64 -9.27 1.76
C LEU A 81 14.53 -9.77 2.71
N CYS A 82 14.49 -11.07 2.98
CA CYS A 82 13.42 -11.73 3.73
C CYS A 82 13.90 -12.32 5.06
N ASP A 83 15.21 -12.35 5.34
CA ASP A 83 15.75 -12.81 6.63
C ASP A 83 15.11 -12.06 7.81
N LYS A 84 14.68 -12.83 8.81
CA LYS A 84 13.99 -12.40 10.04
C LYS A 84 12.69 -11.62 9.82
N GLN A 85 12.19 -11.51 8.59
CA GLN A 85 10.92 -10.87 8.31
C GLN A 85 9.77 -11.83 8.64
N THR A 86 8.79 -11.35 9.42
CA THR A 86 7.61 -12.13 9.81
C THR A 86 6.39 -11.73 8.97
N HIS A 87 5.29 -12.48 9.10
CA HIS A 87 4.04 -12.21 8.39
C HIS A 87 4.20 -12.08 6.87
N LEU A 88 4.99 -12.99 6.29
CA LEU A 88 5.34 -12.97 4.87
C LEU A 88 4.32 -13.72 4.03
N VAL A 89 3.89 -13.10 2.94
CA VAL A 89 3.13 -13.78 1.88
C VAL A 89 4.03 -13.94 0.67
N VAL A 90 4.13 -15.17 0.18
CA VAL A 90 4.80 -15.50 -1.08
C VAL A 90 3.74 -15.76 -2.13
N VAL A 91 3.88 -15.11 -3.30
CA VAL A 91 3.04 -15.35 -4.48
C VAL A 91 3.90 -15.60 -5.70
N MET A 92 3.49 -16.54 -6.54
CA MET A 92 4.15 -16.89 -7.80
C MET A 92 3.11 -17.18 -8.88
N LYS A 93 3.39 -16.73 -10.12
CA LYS A 93 2.57 -17.04 -11.29
C LYS A 93 3.21 -18.18 -12.08
N VAL A 94 2.43 -19.20 -12.41
CA VAL A 94 2.91 -20.33 -13.24
C VAL A 94 3.05 -19.87 -14.68
N LYS A 95 4.17 -20.22 -15.33
CA LYS A 95 4.46 -19.77 -16.70
C LYS A 95 3.50 -20.44 -17.69
N GLY A 96 2.92 -19.63 -18.57
CA GLY A 96 2.01 -20.11 -19.61
C GLY A 96 0.59 -20.40 -19.11
N THR A 97 0.30 -20.11 -17.84
CA THR A 97 -1.05 -20.21 -17.27
C THR A 97 -1.37 -18.92 -16.50
N ASP A 98 -2.62 -18.80 -16.04
CA ASP A 98 -3.06 -17.74 -15.13
C ASP A 98 -3.11 -18.20 -13.67
N GLU A 99 -2.53 -19.36 -13.36
CA GLU A 99 -2.50 -19.90 -12.01
C GLU A 99 -1.53 -19.09 -11.13
N ILE A 100 -2.02 -18.72 -9.94
CA ILE A 100 -1.24 -18.06 -8.90
C ILE A 100 -1.15 -19.02 -7.72
N LEU A 101 0.06 -19.36 -7.33
CA LEU A 101 0.37 -20.19 -6.18
C LEU A 101 1.08 -19.36 -5.11
N GLY A 102 1.05 -19.83 -3.87
CA GLY A 102 1.65 -19.08 -2.79
C GLY A 102 1.48 -19.73 -1.43
N GLY A 103 1.90 -18.98 -0.42
CA GLY A 103 1.77 -19.38 0.97
C GLY A 103 1.99 -18.20 1.90
N TYR A 104 1.44 -18.31 3.11
CA TYR A 104 1.65 -17.35 4.18
C TYR A 104 2.52 -17.97 5.28
N ASN A 105 3.57 -17.25 5.67
CA ASN A 105 4.45 -17.61 6.77
C ASN A 105 4.36 -16.53 7.88
N PRO A 106 3.67 -16.81 9.00
CA PRO A 106 3.54 -15.86 10.10
C PRO A 106 4.83 -15.67 10.91
N VAL A 107 5.72 -16.67 10.94
CA VAL A 107 6.89 -16.69 11.84
C VAL A 107 8.19 -16.21 11.19
N GLY A 108 8.24 -16.19 9.87
CA GLY A 108 9.43 -15.80 9.11
C GLY A 108 10.43 -16.92 8.87
N TRP A 109 11.59 -16.55 8.33
CA TRP A 109 12.75 -17.42 8.10
C TRP A 109 13.98 -16.79 8.73
N ASP A 110 14.89 -17.61 9.24
CA ASP A 110 16.19 -17.24 9.85
C ASP A 110 17.20 -18.35 9.55
#